data_AF-A0A369YXU1-F1
#
_entry.id   AF-A0A369YXU1-F1
#
_cell.length_a   1.000
_cell.length_b   1.000
_cell.length_c   1.000
_cell.angle_alpha   90.00
_cell.angle_beta   90.00
_cell.angle_gamma   90.00
#
_symmetry.space_group_name_H-M   'P 1'
#
loop_
_entity.id
_entity.type
_entity.pdbx_description
1 polymer ?
#
loop_
_entity_poly.entity_id
_entity_poly.type
_entity_poly.pdbx_seq_one_letter_code
_entity_poly.pdbx_strand_id
1 'polypeptide(L)' 'MKKTLLILTALLALTGCGTVVKLIDPSEKYTPYAGAAYDLEMAQKWGLPILDLPLSFLLDTALLPYAWSN' A
#
# COMPACT_ATOMS: atom_id res chain seq x y z
N MET A 1 -10.53 10.32 -21.86
CA MET A 1 -11.14 11.02 -20.71
C MET A 1 -11.25 10.14 -19.46
N LYS A 2 -11.98 9.02 -19.46
CA LYS A 2 -12.06 8.11 -18.28
C LYS A 2 -10.69 7.61 -17.77
N LYS A 3 -9.79 7.20 -18.67
CA LYS A 3 -8.44 6.71 -18.32
C LYS A 3 -7.59 7.77 -17.60
N THR A 4 -7.64 9.01 -18.08
CA THR A 4 -6.90 10.14 -17.49
C THR A 4 -7.38 10.47 -16.09
N LEU A 5 -8.71 10.42 -15.86
CA LEU A 5 -9.29 10.62 -14.53
C LEU A 5 -8.81 9.55 -13.55
N LEU A 6 -8.79 8.28 -13.98
CA LEU A 6 -8.33 7.15 -13.16
C LEU A 6 -6.86 7.32 -12.76
N ILE A 7 -5.99 7.73 -13.69
CA ILE A 7 -4.58 8.01 -13.44
C ILE A 7 -4.42 9.16 -12.44
N LEU A 8 -5.15 10.26 -12.61
CA LEU A 8 -5.14 11.40 -11.68
C LEU A 8 -5.59 10.99 -10.27
N THR A 9 -6.62 10.15 -10.18
CA THR A 9 -7.11 9.66 -8.88
C THR A 9 -6.07 8.78 -8.19
N ALA A 10 -5.40 7.90 -8.94
CA ALA A 10 -4.31 7.09 -8.43
C ALA A 10 -3.12 7.94 -7.95
N LEU A 11 -2.75 8.98 -8.71
CA LEU A 11 -1.69 9.93 -8.35
C LEU A 11 -2.00 10.70 -7.05
N LEU A 12 -3.27 11.07 -6.81
CA LEU A 12 -3.68 11.72 -5.57
C LEU A 12 -3.66 10.75 -4.38
N ALA A 13 -3.91 9.46 -4.60
CA ALA A 13 -3.85 8.42 -3.58
C ALA A 13 -2.42 8.07 -3.14
N LEU A 14 -1.38 8.47 -3.89
CA LEU A 14 0.03 8.28 -3.48
C LEU A 14 0.40 9.03 -2.20
N THR A 15 -0.37 10.04 -1.79
CA THR A 15 -0.17 10.78 -0.54
C THR A 15 -0.31 9.89 0.71
N GLY A 16 -1.04 8.78 0.60
CA GLY A 16 -1.20 7.80 1.68
C GLY A 16 -0.11 6.71 1.71
N CYS A 17 0.86 6.72 0.79
CA CYS A 17 1.94 5.74 0.80
C CYS A 17 3.02 6.16 1.80
N GLY A 18 3.14 5.46 2.93
CA GLY A 18 4.12 5.78 3.97
C GLY A 18 5.56 5.82 3.47
N THR A 19 5.89 5.02 2.45
CA THR A 19 7.22 5.06 1.83
C THR A 19 7.52 6.42 1.18
N VAL A 20 6.56 6.99 0.45
CA VAL A 20 6.72 8.32 -0.17
C VAL A 20 6.81 9.38 0.92
N VAL A 21 5.96 9.31 1.94
CA VAL A 21 5.95 10.25 3.07
C VAL A 21 7.29 10.27 3.79
N LYS A 22 7.85 9.11 4.13
CA LYS A 22 9.16 9.01 4.78
C LYS A 22 10.35 9.31 3.87
N LEU A 23 10.20 9.22 2.55
CA LEU A 23 11.26 9.58 1.59
C LEU A 23 11.38 11.09 1.38
N ILE A 24 10.26 11.83 1.43
CA ILE A 24 10.26 13.28 1.22
C ILE A 24 10.49 14.06 2.53
N ASP A 25 10.36 13.41 3.68
CA ASP A 25 10.57 14.01 5.00
C ASP A 25 12.06 14.33 5.21
N PRO A 26 12.43 15.62 5.32
CA PRO A 26 13.82 16.01 5.52
C PRO A 26 14.27 15.92 6.99
N SER A 27 13.37 15.66 7.93
CA SER A 27 13.66 15.67 9.37
C SER A 27 14.38 14.42 9.85
N GLU A 28 14.22 13.29 9.16
CA GLU A 28 14.80 12.01 9.52
C GLU A 28 15.51 11.35 8.32
N LYS A 29 16.57 10.59 8.59
CA LYS A 29 17.19 9.77 7.54
C LYS A 29 16.29 8.58 7.25
N TYR A 30 16.06 8.29 5.97
CA TYR A 30 15.32 7.11 5.54
C TYR A 30 16.00 5.82 6.04
N THR A 31 15.23 4.95 6.70
CA THR A 31 15.67 3.64 7.18
C THR A 31 14.94 2.51 6.45
N PRO A 32 15.50 1.29 6.41
CA PRO A 32 14.75 0.13 5.94
C PRO A 32 13.42 0.01 6.68
N TYR A 33 12.35 -0.25 5.95
CA TYR A 33 10.98 -0.37 6.47
C TYR A 33 10.37 0.91 7.08
N ALA A 34 10.98 2.09 6.90
CA ALA A 34 10.43 3.35 7.42
C ALA A 34 8.97 3.60 6.97
N GLY A 35 8.66 3.30 5.70
CA GLY A 35 7.29 3.41 5.17
C GLY A 35 6.30 2.46 5.84
N ALA A 36 6.68 1.19 5.98
CA ALA A 36 5.81 0.19 6.63
C ALA A 36 5.60 0.49 8.13
N ALA A 37 6.63 0.98 8.82
CA ALA A 37 6.52 1.42 10.20
C ALA A 37 5.59 2.64 10.35
N TYR A 38 5.69 3.60 9.44
CA TYR A 38 4.79 4.74 9.39
C TYR A 38 3.34 4.32 9.11
N ASP A 39 3.12 3.44 8.14
CA ASP A 39 1.79 2.94 7.79
C ASP A 39 1.15 2.19 8.97
N LEU A 40 1.95 1.41 9.72
CA LEU A 40 1.53 0.74 10.95
C LEU A 40 1.10 1.76 12.02
N GLU A 41 1.92 2.77 12.27
CA GLU A 41 1.64 3.83 13.24
C GLU A 41 0.37 4.61 12.88
N MET A 42 0.20 4.96 11.60
CA MET A 42 -0.99 5.67 11.13
C MET A 42 -2.25 4.81 11.20
N ALA A 43 -2.17 3.53 10.83
CA ALA A 43 -3.29 2.60 10.94
C ALA A 43 -3.76 2.47 12.40
N GLN A 44 -2.83 2.40 13.36
CA GLN A 44 -3.15 2.43 14.78
C GLN A 44 -3.84 3.75 15.20
N LYS A 45 -3.33 4.91 14.76
CA LYS A 45 -3.93 6.22 15.06
C LYS A 45 -5.32 6.39 14.46
N TRP A 46 -5.56 5.81 13.28
CA TRP A 46 -6.86 5.88 12.59
C TRP A 46 -7.85 4.79 13.02
N GLY A 47 -7.44 3.89 13.92
CA GLY A 47 -8.28 2.79 14.39
C GLY A 47 -8.57 1.75 13.30
N LEU A 48 -7.70 1.65 12.29
CA LEU A 48 -7.85 0.67 11.21
C LEU A 48 -7.28 -0.68 11.65
N PRO A 49 -8.00 -1.79 11.42
CA PRO A 49 -7.47 -3.11 11.69
C PRO A 49 -6.32 -3.41 10.73
N ILE A 50 -5.19 -3.83 11.28
CA ILE A 50 -4.01 -4.21 10.51
C ILE A 50 -4.09 -5.71 10.29
N LEU A 51 -4.20 -6.11 9.04
CA LEU A 51 -4.24 -7.50 8.63
C LEU A 51 -2.93 -7.85 7.93
N ASP A 52 -2.05 -8.54 8.65
CA ASP A 52 -0.82 -9.09 8.07
C ASP A 52 -1.17 -10.39 7.35
N LEU A 53 -1.24 -10.33 6.01
CA LEU A 53 -1.46 -11.50 5.17
C LEU A 53 -0.15 -11.86 4.45
N PRO A 54 0.23 -13.15 4.42
CA PRO A 54 1.35 -13.57 3.61
C PRO A 54 1.04 -13.30 2.14
N LEU A 55 2.00 -12.72 1.41
CA LEU A 55 1.85 -12.40 -0.02
C LEU A 55 1.44 -13.64 -0.84
N SER A 56 1.91 -14.82 -0.46
CA SER A 56 1.52 -16.09 -1.07
C SER A 56 0.01 -16.32 -1.03
N PHE A 57 -0.65 -16.02 0.09
CA PHE A 57 -2.10 -16.18 0.21
C PHE A 57 -2.87 -15.29 -0.77
N LEU A 58 -2.44 -14.03 -0.93
CA LEU A 58 -3.04 -13.10 -1.89
C LEU A 58 -2.83 -13.57 -3.33
N LEU A 59 -1.61 -14.00 -3.65
CA LEU A 59 -1.26 -14.45 -4.99
C LEU A 59 -1.98 -15.75 -5.36
N ASP A 60 -1.98 -16.73 -4.47
CA ASP A 60 -2.67 -18.00 -4.65
C ASP A 60 -4.17 -17.76 -4.85
N THR A 61 -4.77 -16.88 -4.05
CA THR A 61 -6.20 -16.51 -4.17
C THR A 61 -6.48 -15.80 -5.50
N ALA A 62 -5.61 -14.88 -5.93
CA ALA A 62 -5.78 -14.17 -7.20
C ALA A 62 -5.64 -15.11 -8.42
N LEU A 63 -4.87 -16.18 -8.29
CA LEU A 63 -4.65 -17.18 -9.34
C LEU A 63 -5.71 -18.29 -9.37
N LEU A 64 -6.56 -18.43 -8.35
CA LEU A 64 -7.64 -19.43 -8.29
C LEU A 64 -8.51 -19.47 -9.55
N PRO A 65 -8.99 -18.34 -10.11
CA PRO A 65 -9.82 -18.36 -11.33
C PRO A 65 -9.07 -18.89 -12.55
N TYR A 66 -7.76 -18.69 -12.61
CA TYR A 66 -6.92 -19.22 -13.68
C TYR A 66 -6.70 -20.72 -13.52
N ALA A 67 -6.46 -21.20 -12.29
CA ALA A 67 -6.29 -22.62 -11.99
C ALA A 67 -7.58 -23.43 -12.17
N TRP A 68 -8.76 -22.83 -11.91
CA TRP A 68 -10.08 -23.47 -12.03
C TRP A 68 -10.73 -23.31 -13.41
N SER A 69 -10.07 -22.67 -14.37
CA SER A 69 -10.64 -22.42 -15.72
C SER A 69 -10.74 -23.66 -16.63
N ASN A 70 -10.64 -24.87 -16.09
CA ASN A 70 -10.60 -26.13 -16.85
C ASN A 70 -11.97 -26.82 -16.90
#